data_AF-A0A1V1ZE56-F1
#
_entry.id   AF-A0A1V1ZE56-F1
#
_cell.length_a   1.000
_cell.length_b   1.000
_cell.length_c   1.000
_cell.angle_alpha   90.00
_cell.angle_beta   90.00
_cell.angle_gamma   90.00
#
_symmetry.space_group_name_H-M   'P 1'
#
loop_
_entity.id
_entity.type
_entity.pdbx_description
1 polymer ?
#
loop_
_entity_poly.entity_id
_entity_poly.type
_entity_poly.pdbx_seq_one_letter_code
_entity_poly.pdbx_strand_id
1 'polypeptide(L)'
;MIKFFRNIRKKLLSEGKISNYLKYALGEIVLVVIGILIALQINNWNVNRLEKRSENKILDNLHSEFEENLKDLDNINVELQETINSMEKVFELFRTEDLPYTSHQLDSLLSQSLNSPTWKPSDFVLNELKNSGGLSKLGNEDLKRLLFEWSRSFAELQEIQTQTENTNIALIHYIKQHGSLRNIDHLGKYFTYPPSNIHQGNQILLKEFQFENYIDDKLYILRQQVEFFKTTKTLISKILKLTEPA
;
A
#
# COMPACT_ATOMS: atom_id res chain seq x y z
N MET A 1 58.86 10.85 -6.66
CA MET A 1 59.25 10.18 -5.41
C MET A 1 60.06 8.89 -5.61
N ILE A 2 59.66 7.98 -6.51
CA ILE A 2 60.35 6.67 -6.70
C ILE A 2 61.86 6.80 -6.98
N LYS A 3 62.30 7.77 -7.80
CA LYS A 3 63.74 7.94 -8.12
C LYS A 3 64.57 8.42 -6.91
N PHE A 4 64.00 9.22 -6.01
CA PHE A 4 64.68 9.77 -4.84
C PHE A 4 64.94 8.68 -3.80
N PHE A 5 63.90 7.93 -3.41
CA PHE A 5 64.04 6.80 -2.49
C PHE A 5 64.88 5.66 -3.08
N ARG A 6 64.82 5.45 -4.40
CA ARG A 6 65.69 4.48 -5.10
C ARG A 6 67.18 4.84 -5.02
N ASN A 7 67.53 6.11 -5.16
CA ASN A 7 68.93 6.55 -5.09
C ASN A 7 69.49 6.43 -3.66
N ILE A 8 68.67 6.70 -2.63
CA ILE A 8 69.04 6.52 -1.22
C ILE A 8 69.26 5.03 -0.90
N ARG A 9 68.37 4.14 -1.38
CA ARG A 9 68.51 2.70 -1.21
C ARG A 9 69.78 2.13 -1.85
N LYS A 10 70.10 2.58 -3.08
CA LYS A 10 71.34 2.18 -3.76
C LYS A 10 72.60 2.61 -2.99
N LYS A 11 72.60 3.83 -2.44
CA LYS A 11 73.73 4.37 -1.66
C LYS A 11 73.94 3.64 -0.32
N LEU A 12 72.85 3.29 0.38
CA LEU A 12 72.91 2.53 1.64
C LEU A 12 73.38 1.07 1.46
N LEU A 13 73.04 0.45 0.32
CA LEU A 13 73.52 -0.88 -0.07
C LEU A 13 75.00 -0.88 -0.45
N SER A 14 75.48 0.15 -1.18
CA SER A 14 76.90 0.26 -1.55
C SER A 14 77.84 0.53 -0.37
N GLU A 15 77.32 1.06 0.74
CA GLU A 15 78.08 1.35 1.97
C GLU A 15 78.09 0.19 2.99
N GLY A 16 77.53 -0.99 2.66
CA GLY A 16 77.48 -2.15 3.57
C GLY A 16 76.49 -2.03 4.73
N LYS A 17 75.62 -1.01 4.74
CA LYS A 17 74.70 -0.67 5.85
C LYS A 17 73.34 -1.36 5.72
N ILE A 18 73.34 -2.69 5.70
CA ILE A 18 72.12 -3.53 5.51
C ILE A 18 71.01 -3.20 6.54
N SER A 19 71.36 -2.98 7.81
CA SER A 19 70.40 -2.63 8.87
C SER A 19 69.66 -1.31 8.59
N ASN A 20 70.37 -0.29 8.07
CA ASN A 20 69.75 1.00 7.74
C ASN A 20 68.90 0.92 6.46
N TYR A 21 69.31 0.08 5.50
CA TYR A 21 68.51 -0.22 4.32
C TYR A 21 67.16 -0.85 4.69
N LEU A 22 67.15 -1.83 5.61
CA LEU A 22 65.92 -2.50 6.06
C LEU A 22 64.97 -1.53 6.77
N LYS A 23 65.47 -0.65 7.64
CA LYS A 23 64.66 0.40 8.31
C LYS A 23 64.01 1.36 7.30
N TYR A 24 64.76 1.80 6.30
CA TYR A 24 64.24 2.69 5.25
C TYR A 24 63.23 1.99 4.33
N ALA A 25 63.49 0.74 3.95
CA ALA A 25 62.56 -0.05 3.14
C ALA A 25 61.24 -0.32 3.89
N LEU A 26 61.31 -0.60 5.21
CA LEU A 26 60.14 -0.75 6.06
C LEU A 26 59.33 0.55 6.15
N GLY A 27 60.00 1.70 6.34
CA GLY A 27 59.35 3.00 6.36
C GLY A 27 58.63 3.34 5.05
N GLU A 28 59.20 2.96 3.90
CA GLU A 28 58.55 3.15 2.59
C GLU A 28 57.33 2.25 2.40
N ILE A 29 57.40 0.98 2.84
CA ILE A 29 56.24 0.07 2.83
C ILE A 29 55.12 0.64 3.71
N VAL A 30 55.44 1.10 4.92
CA VAL A 30 54.46 1.72 5.83
C VAL A 30 53.80 2.94 5.20
N LEU A 31 54.59 3.82 4.56
CA LEU A 31 54.07 5.03 3.91
C LEU A 31 53.16 4.71 2.71
N VAL A 32 53.52 3.69 1.92
CA VAL A 32 52.66 3.19 0.81
C VAL A 32 51.37 2.58 1.36
N VAL A 33 51.45 1.77 2.42
CA VAL A 33 50.28 1.17 3.07
C VAL A 33 49.33 2.25 3.61
N ILE A 34 49.86 3.28 4.29
CA ILE A 34 49.06 4.44 4.74
C ILE A 34 48.38 5.13 3.55
N GLY A 35 49.10 5.33 2.44
CA GLY A 35 48.53 5.91 1.22
C GLY A 35 47.36 5.09 0.66
N ILE A 36 47.50 3.76 0.60
CA ILE A 36 46.44 2.84 0.16
C ILE A 36 45.24 2.88 1.12
N LEU A 37 45.49 2.86 2.43
CA LEU A 37 44.42 2.91 3.44
C LEU A 37 43.63 4.22 3.35
N ILE A 38 44.30 5.37 3.18
CA ILE A 38 43.64 6.66 3.00
C ILE A 38 42.80 6.66 1.71
N ALA A 39 43.35 6.14 0.61
CA ALA A 39 42.62 6.05 -0.66
C ALA A 39 41.36 5.16 -0.53
N LEU A 40 41.47 4.01 0.14
CA LEU A 40 40.34 3.14 0.45
C LEU A 40 39.30 3.83 1.35
N GLN A 41 39.74 4.57 2.37
CA GLN A 41 38.85 5.31 3.26
C GLN A 41 38.06 6.39 2.50
N ILE A 42 38.72 7.17 1.64
CA ILE A 42 38.05 8.18 0.81
C ILE A 42 37.02 7.52 -0.12
N ASN A 43 37.38 6.39 -0.74
CA ASN A 43 36.47 5.64 -1.60
C ASN A 43 35.25 5.13 -0.82
N ASN A 44 35.46 4.48 0.32
CA ASN A 44 34.38 3.96 1.17
C ASN A 44 33.46 5.09 1.67
N TRP A 45 34.02 6.24 2.06
CA TRP A 45 33.24 7.40 2.47
C TRP A 45 32.36 7.93 1.33
N ASN A 46 32.90 8.03 0.10
CA ASN A 46 32.12 8.45 -1.06
C ASN A 46 31.00 7.45 -1.41
N VAL A 47 31.27 6.14 -1.33
CA VAL A 47 30.26 5.08 -1.54
C VAL A 47 29.15 5.20 -0.50
N ASN A 48 29.49 5.24 0.79
CA ASN A 48 28.50 5.37 1.87
C ASN A 48 27.64 6.64 1.72
N ARG A 49 28.24 7.75 1.28
CA ARG A 49 27.50 9.00 1.00
C ARG A 49 26.48 8.83 -0.12
N LEU A 50 26.87 8.15 -1.20
CA LEU A 50 25.97 7.90 -2.34
C LEU A 50 24.86 6.91 -1.97
N GLU A 51 25.18 5.87 -1.21
CA GLU A 51 24.20 4.91 -0.68
C GLU A 51 23.20 5.61 0.24
N LYS A 52 23.66 6.46 1.17
CA LYS A 52 22.77 7.20 2.06
C LYS A 52 21.86 8.16 1.31
N ARG A 53 22.37 8.84 0.28
CA ARG A 53 21.56 9.70 -0.59
C ARG A 53 20.49 8.89 -1.34
N SER A 54 20.84 7.70 -1.83
CA SER A 54 19.89 6.81 -2.49
C SER A 54 18.82 6.31 -1.52
N GLU A 55 19.22 5.92 -0.31
CA GLU A 55 18.29 5.48 0.74
C GLU A 55 17.32 6.60 1.11
N ASN A 56 17.81 7.82 1.37
CA ASN A 56 16.94 8.96 1.70
C ASN A 56 15.90 9.22 0.59
N LYS A 57 16.30 9.17 -0.68
CA LYS A 57 15.36 9.32 -1.79
C LYS A 57 14.28 8.22 -1.81
N ILE A 58 14.65 6.99 -1.47
CA ILE A 58 13.69 5.89 -1.34
C ILE A 58 12.73 6.16 -0.19
N LEU A 59 13.24 6.63 0.96
CA LEU A 59 12.41 6.97 2.12
C LEU A 59 11.42 8.09 1.79
N ASP A 60 11.87 9.15 1.12
CA ASP A 60 11.01 10.26 0.68
C ASP A 60 9.89 9.75 -0.25
N ASN A 61 10.25 8.92 -1.23
CA ASN A 61 9.28 8.34 -2.16
C ASN A 61 8.27 7.42 -1.44
N LEU A 62 8.74 6.57 -0.53
CA LEU A 62 7.86 5.73 0.29
C LEU A 62 6.94 6.61 1.14
N HIS A 63 7.47 7.65 1.78
CA HIS A 63 6.67 8.56 2.59
C HIS A 63 5.53 9.17 1.79
N SER A 64 5.82 9.80 0.65
CA SER A 64 4.80 10.41 -0.19
C SER A 64 3.77 9.40 -0.70
N GLU A 65 4.20 8.20 -1.13
CA GLU A 65 3.28 7.13 -1.57
C GLU A 65 2.35 6.68 -0.44
N PHE A 66 2.88 6.47 0.77
CA PHE A 66 2.08 6.06 1.92
C PHE A 66 1.16 7.17 2.45
N GLU A 67 1.52 8.44 2.30
CA GLU A 67 0.64 9.57 2.64
C GLU A 67 -0.55 9.65 1.68
N GLU A 68 -0.31 9.51 0.38
CA GLU A 68 -1.38 9.47 -0.63
C GLU A 68 -2.30 8.27 -0.42
N ASN A 69 -1.72 7.09 -0.22
CA ASN A 69 -2.47 5.88 0.11
C ASN A 69 -3.34 6.04 1.36
N LEU A 70 -2.82 6.68 2.41
CA LEU A 70 -3.58 6.92 3.64
C LEU A 70 -4.78 7.84 3.39
N LYS A 71 -4.57 8.91 2.62
CA LYS A 71 -5.64 9.85 2.25
C LYS A 71 -6.73 9.16 1.45
N ASP A 72 -6.35 8.34 0.48
CA ASP A 72 -7.29 7.58 -0.35
C ASP A 72 -8.06 6.55 0.47
N LEU A 73 -7.38 5.87 1.41
CA LEU A 73 -8.02 4.94 2.35
C LEU A 73 -9.05 5.65 3.23
N ASP A 74 -8.77 6.87 3.68
CA ASP A 74 -9.72 7.63 4.49
C ASP A 74 -10.95 8.05 3.67
N ASN A 75 -10.77 8.45 2.41
CA ASN A 75 -11.89 8.79 1.52
C ASN A 75 -12.78 7.59 1.23
N ILE A 76 -12.20 6.46 0.80
CA ILE A 76 -12.97 5.26 0.46
C ILE A 76 -13.63 4.63 1.70
N ASN A 77 -13.06 4.81 2.89
CA ASN A 77 -13.69 4.39 4.13
C ASN A 77 -14.99 5.19 4.41
N VAL A 78 -15.08 6.47 4.01
CA VAL A 78 -16.34 7.23 4.11
C VAL A 78 -17.42 6.58 3.24
N GLU A 79 -17.11 6.29 1.97
CA GLU A 79 -18.04 5.62 1.05
C GLU A 79 -18.46 4.23 1.54
N LEU A 80 -17.52 3.49 2.14
CA LEU A 80 -17.78 2.20 2.78
C LEU A 80 -18.79 2.32 3.93
N GLN A 81 -18.61 3.30 4.82
CA GLN A 81 -19.56 3.53 5.93
C GLN A 81 -20.93 3.97 5.41
N GLU A 82 -21.00 4.81 4.38
CA GLU A 82 -22.28 5.22 3.76
C GLU A 82 -23.02 4.03 3.14
N THR A 83 -22.29 3.13 2.48
CA THR A 83 -22.84 1.90 1.90
C THR A 83 -23.35 0.96 3.00
N ILE A 84 -22.57 0.76 4.06
CA ILE A 84 -22.96 -0.05 5.22
C ILE A 84 -24.23 0.52 5.87
N ASN A 85 -24.27 1.83 6.13
CA ASN A 85 -25.43 2.48 6.74
C ASN A 85 -26.70 2.31 5.88
N SER A 86 -26.57 2.32 4.55
CA SER A 86 -27.68 2.05 3.64
C SER A 86 -28.12 0.59 3.69
N MET A 87 -27.16 -0.34 3.68
CA MET A 87 -27.42 -1.78 3.81
C MET A 87 -28.11 -2.12 5.13
N GLU A 88 -27.68 -1.52 6.25
CA GLU A 88 -28.30 -1.72 7.56
C GLU A 88 -29.75 -1.24 7.59
N LYS A 89 -30.03 -0.08 6.98
CA LYS A 89 -31.41 0.39 6.84
C LYS A 89 -32.26 -0.57 6.02
N VAL A 90 -31.74 -1.17 4.94
CA VAL A 90 -32.46 -2.21 4.18
C VAL A 90 -32.69 -3.43 5.05
N PHE A 91 -31.67 -3.86 5.80
CA PHE A 91 -31.73 -5.00 6.70
C PHE A 91 -32.80 -4.82 7.80
N GLU A 92 -32.95 -3.61 8.34
CA GLU A 92 -34.00 -3.28 9.32
C GLU A 92 -35.42 -3.43 8.76
N LEU A 93 -35.63 -3.30 7.45
CA LEU A 93 -36.96 -3.42 6.82
C LEU A 93 -37.52 -4.83 6.84
N PHE A 94 -36.68 -5.86 6.89
CA PHE A 94 -37.16 -7.25 7.04
C PHE A 94 -37.84 -7.48 8.39
N ARG A 95 -37.64 -6.59 9.36
CA ARG A 95 -38.19 -6.67 10.71
C ARG A 95 -39.47 -5.86 10.89
N THR A 96 -39.93 -5.14 9.86
CA THR A 96 -41.11 -4.27 9.92
C THR A 96 -42.32 -4.92 9.24
N GLU A 97 -43.43 -5.08 9.96
CA GLU A 97 -44.69 -5.59 9.39
C GLU A 97 -45.31 -4.59 8.39
N ASP A 98 -45.29 -3.30 8.75
CA ASP A 98 -45.71 -2.20 7.87
C ASP A 98 -44.48 -1.48 7.32
N LEU A 99 -44.29 -1.53 6.00
CA LEU A 99 -43.17 -0.85 5.34
C LEU A 99 -43.34 0.67 5.44
N PRO A 100 -42.43 1.39 6.14
CA PRO A 100 -42.54 2.84 6.30
C PRO A 100 -42.06 3.63 5.08
N TYR A 101 -41.66 2.94 4.00
CA TYR A 101 -41.03 3.51 2.82
C TYR A 101 -41.92 3.38 1.58
N THR A 102 -42.03 4.48 0.84
CA THR A 102 -42.54 4.47 -0.54
C THR A 102 -41.60 3.70 -1.46
N SER A 103 -42.08 3.23 -2.63
CA SER A 103 -41.22 2.57 -3.62
C SER A 103 -39.99 3.41 -3.96
N HIS A 104 -40.17 4.72 -4.20
CA HIS A 104 -39.07 5.62 -4.53
C HIS A 104 -38.01 5.70 -3.42
N GLN A 105 -38.42 5.73 -2.15
CA GLN A 105 -37.45 5.78 -1.06
C GLN A 105 -36.69 4.46 -0.90
N LEU A 106 -37.36 3.32 -1.09
CA LEU A 106 -36.69 2.02 -1.12
C LEU A 106 -35.71 1.94 -2.30
N ASP A 107 -36.13 2.35 -3.49
CA ASP A 107 -35.29 2.35 -4.69
C ASP A 107 -34.05 3.23 -4.50
N SER A 108 -34.19 4.38 -3.84
CA SER A 108 -33.06 5.27 -3.50
C SER A 108 -32.11 4.63 -2.49
N LEU A 109 -32.66 3.92 -1.49
CA LEU A 109 -31.87 3.22 -0.49
C LEU A 109 -31.11 2.03 -1.11
N LEU A 110 -31.76 1.28 -2.00
CA LEU A 110 -31.13 0.20 -2.77
C LEU A 110 -30.03 0.75 -3.67
N SER A 111 -30.25 1.90 -4.33
CA SER A 111 -29.21 2.55 -5.16
C SER A 111 -27.93 2.80 -4.37
N GLN A 112 -28.03 3.34 -3.15
CA GLN A 112 -26.89 3.56 -2.26
C GLN A 112 -26.27 2.25 -1.77
N SER A 113 -27.12 1.24 -1.51
CA SER A 113 -26.71 -0.08 -1.04
C SER A 113 -25.98 -0.89 -2.11
N LEU A 114 -26.18 -0.61 -3.39
CA LEU A 114 -25.51 -1.27 -4.52
C LEU A 114 -24.12 -0.71 -4.85
N ASN A 115 -23.64 0.30 -4.10
CA ASN A 115 -22.25 0.72 -4.19
C ASN A 115 -21.31 -0.41 -3.74
N SER A 116 -20.12 -0.45 -4.35
CA SER A 116 -19.05 -1.41 -4.04
C SER A 116 -17.73 -0.64 -3.86
N PRO A 117 -17.54 0.01 -2.69
CA PRO A 117 -16.34 0.81 -2.45
C PRO A 117 -15.07 -0.06 -2.45
N THR A 118 -14.18 0.20 -3.40
CA THR A 118 -12.90 -0.52 -3.57
C THR A 118 -11.73 0.46 -3.51
N TRP A 119 -10.62 0.02 -2.94
CA TRP A 119 -9.44 0.86 -2.72
C TRP A 119 -8.22 0.26 -3.42
N LYS A 120 -7.58 1.03 -4.30
CA LYS A 120 -6.45 0.57 -5.11
C LYS A 120 -5.23 1.44 -4.81
N PRO A 121 -4.54 1.22 -3.68
CA PRO A 121 -3.37 2.01 -3.33
C PRO A 121 -2.23 1.80 -4.33
N SER A 122 -1.36 2.81 -4.45
CA SER A 122 -0.09 2.67 -5.13
C SER A 122 0.82 1.71 -4.37
N ASP A 123 1.48 0.82 -5.10
CA ASP A 123 2.54 -0.06 -4.59
C ASP A 123 3.84 0.07 -5.41
N PHE A 124 3.95 1.16 -6.18
CA PHE A 124 5.00 1.39 -7.16
C PHE A 124 6.38 1.33 -6.53
N VAL A 125 6.59 2.06 -5.43
CA VAL A 125 7.91 2.15 -4.79
C VAL A 125 8.32 0.80 -4.21
N LEU A 126 7.40 0.11 -3.53
CA LEU A 126 7.70 -1.21 -2.98
C LEU A 126 7.99 -2.24 -4.09
N ASN A 127 7.24 -2.20 -5.20
CA ASN A 127 7.49 -3.10 -6.32
C ASN A 127 8.83 -2.83 -7.00
N GLU A 128 9.22 -1.57 -7.16
CA GLU A 128 10.55 -1.19 -7.64
C GLU A 128 11.64 -1.77 -6.71
N LEU A 129 11.47 -1.63 -5.39
CA LEU A 129 12.42 -2.14 -4.39
C LEU A 129 12.55 -3.67 -4.39
N LYS A 130 11.43 -4.39 -4.59
CA LYS A 130 11.44 -5.85 -4.73
C LYS A 130 12.18 -6.29 -5.98
N ASN A 131 11.85 -5.68 -7.12
CA ASN A 131 12.40 -6.08 -8.43
C ASN A 131 13.87 -5.71 -8.61
N SER A 132 14.33 -4.64 -7.97
CA SER A 132 15.73 -4.18 -8.03
C SER A 132 16.64 -4.81 -6.97
N GLY A 133 16.09 -5.60 -6.03
CA GLY A 133 16.80 -6.00 -4.81
C GLY A 133 17.11 -4.82 -3.88
N GLY A 134 16.48 -3.64 -4.10
CA GLY A 134 16.64 -2.46 -3.28
C GLY A 134 16.18 -2.65 -1.83
N LEU A 135 15.23 -3.57 -1.59
CA LEU A 135 14.72 -3.85 -0.25
C LEU A 135 15.83 -4.35 0.70
N SER A 136 16.82 -5.12 0.21
CA SER A 136 17.93 -5.58 1.05
C SER A 136 18.93 -4.47 1.41
N LYS A 137 18.86 -3.33 0.71
CA LYS A 137 19.76 -2.17 0.90
C LYS A 137 19.22 -1.15 1.90
N LEU A 138 17.97 -1.29 2.35
CA LEU A 138 17.43 -0.46 3.42
C LEU A 138 18.11 -0.82 4.75
N GLY A 139 18.65 0.18 5.43
CA GLY A 139 19.34 0.01 6.71
C GLY A 139 18.39 -0.19 7.89
N ASN A 140 17.14 0.27 7.78
CA ASN A 140 16.14 0.13 8.84
C ASN A 140 15.43 -1.24 8.76
N GLU A 141 15.77 -2.15 9.68
CA GLU A 141 15.17 -3.49 9.77
C GLU A 141 13.67 -3.47 10.08
N ASP A 142 13.21 -2.53 10.91
CA ASP A 142 11.79 -2.39 11.23
C ASP A 142 10.99 -1.94 10.01
N LEU A 143 11.52 -0.99 9.24
CA LEU A 143 10.88 -0.56 8.00
C LEU A 143 10.80 -1.72 7.00
N LYS A 144 11.87 -2.51 6.84
CA LYS A 144 11.85 -3.69 5.97
C LYS A 144 10.75 -4.67 6.39
N ARG A 145 10.66 -4.99 7.68
CA ARG A 145 9.60 -5.85 8.23
C ARG A 145 8.20 -5.28 7.93
N LEU A 146 7.97 -4.00 8.17
CA LEU A 146 6.68 -3.35 7.89
C LEU A 146 6.34 -3.34 6.40
N LEU A 147 7.32 -3.20 5.50
CA LEU A 147 7.10 -3.30 4.05
C LEU A 147 6.75 -4.72 3.60
N PHE A 148 7.30 -5.76 4.25
CA PHE A 148 6.86 -7.14 4.05
C PHE A 148 5.44 -7.36 4.55
N GLU A 149 5.11 -6.86 5.75
CA GLU A 149 3.76 -6.89 6.30
C GLU A 149 2.77 -6.16 5.38
N TRP A 150 3.15 -5.02 4.81
CA TRP A 150 2.35 -4.27 3.85
C TRP A 150 2.10 -5.08 2.59
N SER A 151 3.12 -5.74 2.05
CA SER A 151 2.94 -6.60 0.88
C SER A 151 1.92 -7.73 1.11
N ARG A 152 1.88 -8.28 2.33
CA ARG A 152 0.91 -9.32 2.69
C ARG A 152 -0.48 -8.72 2.87
N SER A 153 -0.59 -7.62 3.62
CA SER A 153 -1.83 -6.87 3.81
C SER A 153 -2.43 -6.46 2.46
N PHE A 154 -1.62 -6.03 1.50
CA PHE A 154 -2.11 -5.66 0.18
C PHE A 154 -2.70 -6.83 -0.61
N ALA A 155 -2.17 -8.05 -0.46
CA ALA A 155 -2.76 -9.24 -1.07
C ALA A 155 -4.10 -9.60 -0.40
N GLU A 156 -4.15 -9.60 0.93
CA GLU A 156 -5.38 -9.86 1.70
C GLU A 156 -6.48 -8.81 1.38
N LEU A 157 -6.08 -7.55 1.15
CA LEU A 157 -6.96 -6.48 0.69
C LEU A 157 -7.63 -6.79 -0.66
N GLN A 158 -6.88 -7.33 -1.62
CA GLN A 158 -7.42 -7.67 -2.93
C GLN A 158 -8.41 -8.83 -2.84
N GLU A 159 -8.15 -9.81 -1.98
CA GLU A 159 -9.06 -10.91 -1.74
C GLU A 159 -10.39 -10.42 -1.16
N ILE A 160 -10.36 -9.55 -0.13
CA ILE A 160 -11.60 -9.04 0.46
C ILE A 160 -12.37 -8.14 -0.51
N GLN A 161 -11.69 -7.33 -1.34
CA GLN A 161 -12.36 -6.53 -2.37
C GLN A 161 -13.01 -7.40 -3.45
N THR A 162 -12.37 -8.51 -3.81
CA THR A 162 -12.96 -9.48 -4.74
C THR A 162 -14.22 -10.09 -4.14
N GLN A 163 -14.22 -10.41 -2.85
CA GLN A 163 -15.43 -10.89 -2.16
C GLN A 163 -16.52 -9.81 -2.13
N THR A 164 -16.19 -8.56 -1.79
CA THR A 164 -17.14 -7.43 -1.82
C THR A 164 -17.80 -7.30 -3.19
N GLU A 165 -17.01 -7.34 -4.26
CA GLU A 165 -17.53 -7.26 -5.63
C GLU A 165 -18.41 -8.46 -5.99
N ASN A 166 -18.02 -9.67 -5.59
CA ASN A 166 -18.82 -10.88 -5.82
C ASN A 166 -20.19 -10.80 -5.13
N THR A 167 -20.24 -10.36 -3.87
CA THR A 167 -21.53 -10.16 -3.17
C THR A 167 -22.39 -9.10 -3.85
N ASN A 168 -21.77 -8.01 -4.34
CA ASN A 168 -22.48 -6.97 -5.08
C ASN A 168 -23.05 -7.48 -6.41
N ILE A 169 -22.26 -8.22 -7.19
CA ILE A 169 -22.70 -8.84 -8.44
C ILE A 169 -23.87 -9.80 -8.19
N ALA A 170 -23.79 -10.62 -7.14
CA ALA A 170 -24.84 -11.56 -6.78
C ALA A 170 -26.15 -10.85 -6.39
N LEU A 171 -26.07 -9.79 -5.59
CA LEU A 171 -27.22 -8.97 -5.22
C LEU A 171 -27.86 -8.28 -6.44
N ILE A 172 -27.05 -7.68 -7.32
CA ILE A 172 -27.54 -7.08 -8.57
C ILE A 172 -28.21 -8.15 -9.45
N HIS A 173 -27.60 -9.33 -9.55
CA HIS A 173 -28.15 -10.44 -10.32
C HIS A 173 -29.53 -10.86 -9.81
N TYR A 174 -29.70 -10.95 -8.49
CA TYR A 174 -30.99 -11.25 -7.88
C TYR A 174 -32.04 -10.17 -8.18
N ILE A 175 -31.70 -8.89 -8.00
CA ILE A 175 -32.61 -7.77 -8.31
C ILE A 175 -33.03 -7.78 -9.78
N LYS A 176 -32.15 -8.15 -10.71
CA LYS A 176 -32.49 -8.26 -12.13
C LYS A 176 -33.54 -9.34 -12.42
N GLN A 177 -33.60 -10.38 -11.60
CA GLN A 177 -34.54 -11.50 -11.79
C GLN A 177 -35.87 -11.29 -11.07
N HIS A 178 -35.83 -10.66 -9.88
CA HIS A 178 -36.96 -10.62 -8.96
C HIS A 178 -37.49 -9.19 -8.69
N GLY A 179 -36.83 -8.18 -9.23
CA GLY A 179 -37.18 -6.77 -9.03
C GLY A 179 -36.99 -5.93 -10.29
N SER A 180 -36.81 -4.62 -10.09
CA SER A 180 -36.59 -3.66 -11.15
C SER A 180 -35.30 -2.87 -10.93
N LEU A 181 -34.23 -3.31 -11.58
CA LEU A 181 -32.96 -2.56 -11.58
C LEU A 181 -33.13 -1.18 -12.23
N ARG A 182 -33.99 -1.05 -13.25
CA ARG A 182 -34.34 0.25 -13.87
C ARG A 182 -34.93 1.24 -12.85
N ASN A 183 -35.74 0.77 -11.90
CA ASN A 183 -36.30 1.62 -10.84
C ASN A 183 -35.21 2.14 -9.88
N ILE A 184 -34.09 1.43 -9.78
CA ILE A 184 -32.93 1.85 -8.98
C ILE A 184 -32.04 2.77 -9.80
N ASP A 185 -31.69 2.35 -11.01
CA ASP A 185 -30.71 3.04 -11.88
C ASP A 185 -31.17 4.43 -12.30
N HIS A 186 -32.48 4.67 -12.48
CA HIS A 186 -32.97 5.99 -12.89
C HIS A 186 -32.73 7.10 -11.83
N LEU A 187 -32.40 6.70 -10.60
CA LEU A 187 -32.03 7.62 -9.52
C LEU A 187 -30.54 7.99 -9.58
N GLY A 188 -29.75 7.28 -10.39
CA GLY A 188 -28.35 7.52 -10.60
C GLY A 188 -28.09 8.75 -11.48
N LYS A 189 -26.99 9.45 -11.18
CA LYS A 189 -26.58 10.70 -11.86
C LYS A 189 -26.31 10.56 -13.37
N TYR A 190 -26.14 9.34 -13.88
CA TYR A 190 -25.78 9.06 -15.27
C TYR A 190 -26.97 8.66 -16.15
N PHE A 191 -28.16 8.47 -15.57
CA PHE A 191 -29.30 7.94 -16.29
C PHE A 191 -30.44 8.97 -16.37
N THR A 192 -30.90 9.25 -17.59
CA THR A 192 -31.97 10.22 -17.86
C THR A 192 -33.16 9.53 -18.51
N TYR A 193 -33.75 8.56 -17.81
CA TYR A 193 -34.98 7.87 -18.23
C TYR A 193 -35.95 7.75 -17.06
N PRO A 194 -37.27 7.61 -17.31
CA PRO A 194 -38.24 7.40 -16.22
C PRO A 194 -38.16 5.98 -15.65
N PRO A 195 -38.71 5.73 -14.45
CA PRO A 195 -38.85 4.39 -13.88
C PRO A 195 -39.62 3.44 -14.82
N SER A 196 -39.58 2.15 -14.50
CA SER A 196 -40.29 1.12 -15.24
C SER A 196 -41.81 1.31 -15.16
N ASN A 197 -42.49 1.21 -16.31
CA ASN A 197 -43.96 1.14 -16.38
C ASN A 197 -44.48 -0.31 -16.29
N ILE A 198 -43.59 -1.30 -16.24
CA ILE A 198 -43.93 -2.73 -16.35
C ILE A 198 -43.90 -3.42 -14.98
N HIS A 199 -42.97 -3.03 -14.10
CA HIS A 199 -42.75 -3.70 -12.80
C HIS A 199 -43.22 -2.82 -11.64
N GLN A 200 -43.96 -3.40 -10.69
CA GLN A 200 -44.42 -2.71 -9.48
C GLN A 200 -43.32 -2.67 -8.41
N GLY A 201 -42.47 -1.63 -8.44
CA GLY A 201 -41.50 -1.31 -7.38
C GLY A 201 -40.53 -2.44 -6.99
N ASN A 202 -39.71 -2.20 -5.96
CA ASN A 202 -38.81 -3.22 -5.38
C ASN A 202 -39.25 -3.69 -3.98
N GLN A 203 -40.42 -3.25 -3.49
CA GLN A 203 -40.93 -3.61 -2.16
C GLN A 203 -41.18 -5.11 -1.98
N ILE A 204 -41.46 -5.83 -3.08
CA ILE A 204 -41.66 -7.29 -3.05
C ILE A 204 -40.41 -8.03 -2.60
N LEU A 205 -39.21 -7.50 -2.89
CA LEU A 205 -37.94 -8.12 -2.52
C LEU A 205 -37.81 -8.28 -1.00
N LEU A 206 -38.40 -7.38 -0.21
CA LEU A 206 -38.37 -7.42 1.26
C LEU A 206 -39.19 -8.56 1.87
N LYS A 207 -39.94 -9.31 1.05
CA LYS A 207 -40.70 -10.49 1.47
C LYS A 207 -40.00 -11.81 1.12
N GLU A 208 -38.85 -11.74 0.45
CA GLU A 208 -38.13 -12.90 -0.05
C GLU A 208 -36.90 -13.20 0.84
N PHE A 209 -36.89 -14.36 1.50
CA PHE A 209 -35.76 -14.77 2.36
C PHE A 209 -34.43 -14.86 1.58
N GLN A 210 -34.48 -15.12 0.27
CA GLN A 210 -33.30 -15.14 -0.58
C GLN A 210 -32.69 -13.73 -0.71
N PHE A 211 -33.53 -12.69 -0.83
CA PHE A 211 -33.06 -11.32 -0.85
C PHE A 211 -32.42 -10.93 0.48
N GLU A 212 -33.04 -11.32 1.60
CA GLU A 212 -32.48 -11.15 2.94
C GLU A 212 -31.07 -11.76 3.04
N ASN A 213 -30.87 -12.99 2.54
CA ASN A 213 -29.55 -13.63 2.51
C ASN A 213 -28.51 -12.84 1.69
N TYR A 214 -28.89 -12.27 0.54
CA TYR A 214 -27.95 -11.45 -0.26
C TYR A 214 -27.60 -10.13 0.45
N ILE A 215 -28.54 -9.53 1.19
CA ILE A 215 -28.27 -8.34 1.99
C ILE A 215 -27.34 -8.68 3.16
N ASP A 216 -27.60 -9.77 3.89
CA ASP A 216 -26.76 -10.23 5.00
C ASP A 216 -25.33 -10.55 4.54
N ASP A 217 -25.18 -11.34 3.48
CA ASP A 217 -23.88 -11.75 2.95
C ASP A 217 -23.01 -10.54 2.55
N LYS A 218 -23.58 -9.60 1.80
CA LYS A 218 -22.87 -8.36 1.45
C LYS A 218 -22.54 -7.54 2.70
N LEU A 219 -23.47 -7.37 3.64
CA LEU A 219 -23.22 -6.60 4.86
C LEU A 219 -22.10 -7.22 5.72
N TYR A 220 -22.07 -8.55 5.83
CA TYR A 220 -21.02 -9.30 6.52
C TYR A 220 -19.64 -9.03 5.91
N ILE A 221 -19.50 -9.12 4.58
CA ILE A 221 -18.23 -8.84 3.90
C ILE A 221 -17.81 -7.37 4.04
N LEU A 222 -18.74 -6.42 3.88
CA LEU A 222 -18.44 -5.00 4.09
C LEU A 222 -17.95 -4.70 5.51
N ARG A 223 -18.53 -5.34 6.53
CA ARG A 223 -18.07 -5.22 7.93
C ARG A 223 -16.68 -5.77 8.12
N GLN A 224 -16.33 -6.90 7.50
CA GLN A 224 -14.95 -7.41 7.50
C GLN A 224 -13.98 -6.43 6.82
N GLN A 225 -14.40 -5.78 5.72
CA GLN A 225 -13.58 -4.79 5.02
C GLN A 225 -13.26 -3.58 5.90
N VAL A 226 -14.17 -3.14 6.78
CA VAL A 226 -13.90 -2.08 7.77
C VAL A 226 -12.77 -2.47 8.73
N GLU A 227 -12.81 -3.68 9.28
CA GLU A 227 -11.75 -4.15 10.18
C GLU A 227 -10.40 -4.24 9.45
N PHE A 228 -10.42 -4.68 8.20
CA PHE A 228 -9.24 -4.69 7.35
C PHE A 228 -8.67 -3.28 7.10
N PHE A 229 -9.53 -2.29 6.87
CA PHE A 229 -9.11 -0.90 6.69
C PHE A 229 -8.48 -0.33 7.96
N LYS A 230 -8.99 -0.67 9.15
CA LYS A 230 -8.40 -0.25 10.44
C LYS A 230 -7.00 -0.80 10.66
N THR A 231 -6.80 -2.10 10.41
CA THR A 231 -5.48 -2.73 10.55
C THR A 231 -4.49 -2.16 9.53
N THR A 232 -4.95 -1.96 8.29
CA THR A 232 -4.14 -1.37 7.22
C THR A 232 -3.74 0.07 7.52
N LYS A 233 -4.67 0.91 8.01
CA LYS A 233 -4.38 2.27 8.45
C LYS A 233 -3.30 2.31 9.53
N THR A 234 -3.38 1.40 10.50
CA THR A 234 -2.38 1.28 11.56
C THR A 234 -0.99 0.93 11.00
N LEU A 235 -0.93 0.03 10.01
CA LEU A 235 0.30 -0.34 9.34
C LEU A 235 0.91 0.83 8.57
N ILE A 236 0.10 1.55 7.79
CA ILE A 236 0.54 2.74 7.05
C ILE A 236 1.11 3.79 8.01
N SER A 237 0.44 4.09 9.12
CA SER A 237 0.92 5.06 10.10
C SER A 237 2.28 4.68 10.71
N LYS A 238 2.54 3.38 10.93
CA LYS A 238 3.85 2.92 11.40
C LYS A 238 4.94 3.11 10.34
N ILE A 239 4.62 2.86 9.07
CA ILE A 239 5.55 3.07 7.95
C ILE A 239 5.88 4.55 7.82
N LEU A 240 4.86 5.42 7.81
CA LEU A 240 5.03 6.88 7.72
C LEU A 240 5.96 7.43 8.79
N LYS A 241 5.85 6.94 10.03
CA LYS A 241 6.74 7.34 11.13
C LYS A 241 8.21 6.97 10.89
N LEU A 242 8.47 5.87 10.17
CA LEU A 242 9.84 5.42 9.88
C LEU A 242 10.40 6.00 8.58
N THR A 243 9.55 6.60 7.74
CA THR A 243 9.94 7.25 6.49
C THR A 243 9.89 8.78 6.57
N GLU A 244 9.60 9.34 7.74
CA GLU A 244 9.54 10.80 7.97
C GLU A 244 10.85 11.46 7.51
N PRO A 245 10.78 12.49 6.65
CA PRO A 245 11.97 13.19 6.17
C PRO A 245 12.77 13.78 7.34
N ALA A 246 14.09 13.70 7.26
CA ALA A 246 15.03 14.23 8.26
C ALA A 246 15.24 15.75 8.13
#